data_AF-A0A537LFT5-F1
#
_entry.id   AF-A0A537LFT5-F1
#
_cell.length_a   1.000
_cell.length_b   1.000
_cell.length_c   1.000
_cell.angle_alpha   90.00
_cell.angle_beta   90.00
_cell.angle_gamma   90.00
#
_symmetry.space_group_name_H-M   'P 1'
#
loop_
_entity.id
_entity.type
_entity.pdbx_description
1 polymer ?
#
loop_
_entity_poly.entity_id
_entity_poly.type
_entity_poly.pdbx_seq_one_letter_code
_entity_poly.pdbx_strand_id
1 'polypeptide(L)'
;MKARIADRWLALVSPLGLLLLWEGLSRAGLLDVRFITPPSAIGRTLVALTRTGELPYHVGVSVERIIAGFLLGSIPAVALGLAMGLSRSVRALLMPIVAAIYPIPKIAIYPLIIFYLGIGEASKVSIVALSIFFLVLLNTMAGVLGMDRTYFNIARAYGARSIDVFTTIAWPGALPSIFTGLKLGMGFAMIGCRNRFSHLAIVPDLRDRCDVRRPAGHRGAGMAGDDHPGLAGAPRHAVADGA
;
A
#
# COMPACT_ATOMS: atom_id res chain seq x y z
N MET A 1 -26.30 -27.29 26.60
CA MET A 1 -24.82 -27.40 26.68
C MET A 1 -24.20 -28.22 25.53
N LYS A 2 -24.77 -29.38 25.15
CA LYS A 2 -24.28 -30.22 24.02
C LYS A 2 -24.25 -29.53 22.65
N ALA A 3 -25.23 -28.66 22.35
CA ALA A 3 -25.29 -27.93 21.07
C ALA A 3 -24.08 -27.00 20.84
N ARG A 4 -23.66 -26.21 21.85
CA ARG A 4 -22.45 -25.34 21.74
C ARG A 4 -21.14 -26.13 21.59
N ILE A 5 -21.10 -27.39 22.02
CA ILE A 5 -19.92 -28.25 21.88
C ILE A 5 -19.89 -28.79 20.45
N ALA A 6 -21.03 -29.25 19.91
CA ALA A 6 -21.13 -29.69 18.52
C ALA A 6 -20.74 -28.58 17.52
N ASP A 7 -21.17 -27.33 17.76
CA ASP A 7 -20.80 -26.18 16.92
C ASP A 7 -19.30 -25.88 16.97
N ARG A 8 -18.67 -26.01 18.14
CA ARG A 8 -17.21 -25.83 18.29
C ARG A 8 -16.42 -26.96 17.62
N TRP A 9 -16.92 -28.19 17.65
CA TRP A 9 -16.32 -29.32 16.95
C TRP A 9 -16.46 -29.17 15.43
N LEU A 10 -17.62 -28.77 14.92
CA LEU A 10 -17.82 -28.46 13.50
C LEU A 10 -16.92 -27.30 13.03
N ALA A 11 -16.76 -26.27 13.86
CA ALA A 11 -15.85 -25.15 13.58
C ALA A 11 -14.36 -25.56 13.53
N LEU A 12 -13.98 -26.66 14.20
CA LEU A 12 -12.60 -27.15 14.22
C LEU A 12 -12.35 -28.22 13.14
N VAL A 13 -13.34 -29.09 12.90
CA VAL A 13 -13.26 -30.17 11.90
C VAL A 13 -13.28 -29.61 10.48
N SER A 14 -14.01 -28.51 10.23
CA SER A 14 -14.05 -27.85 8.92
C SER A 14 -12.65 -27.42 8.41
N PRO A 15 -11.87 -26.59 9.14
CA PRO A 15 -10.55 -26.18 8.68
C PRO A 15 -9.54 -27.34 8.64
N LEU A 16 -9.61 -28.29 9.59
CA LEU A 16 -8.74 -29.47 9.57
C LEU A 16 -9.04 -30.38 8.37
N GLY A 17 -10.31 -30.62 8.08
CA GLY A 17 -10.76 -31.40 6.94
C GLY A 17 -10.31 -30.78 5.62
N LEU A 18 -10.41 -29.45 5.51
CA LEU A 18 -9.91 -28.72 4.34
C LEU A 18 -8.38 -28.85 4.19
N LEU A 19 -7.61 -28.74 5.28
CA LEU A 19 -6.15 -28.91 5.25
C LEU A 19 -5.73 -30.33 4.85
N LEU A 20 -6.42 -31.35 5.36
CA LEU A 20 -6.14 -32.74 5.04
C LEU A 20 -6.53 -33.09 3.60
N LEU A 21 -7.68 -32.59 3.13
CA LEU A 21 -8.10 -32.71 1.75
C LEU A 21 -7.10 -32.03 0.81
N TRP A 22 -6.66 -30.82 1.17
CA TRP A 22 -5.66 -30.07 0.43
C TRP A 22 -4.31 -30.81 0.37
N GLU A 23 -3.79 -31.27 1.51
CA GLU A 23 -2.56 -32.07 1.53
C GLU A 23 -2.71 -33.35 0.68
N GLY A 24 -3.87 -34.01 0.75
CA GLY A 24 -4.19 -35.20 -0.04
C GLY A 24 -4.20 -34.93 -1.55
N LEU A 25 -4.89 -33.88 -2.00
CA LEU A 25 -4.95 -33.49 -3.42
C LEU A 25 -3.61 -33.00 -3.96
N SER A 26 -2.84 -32.26 -3.16
CA SER A 26 -1.49 -31.80 -3.53
C SER A 26 -0.49 -32.95 -3.61
N ARG A 27 -0.56 -33.95 -2.72
CA ARG A 27 0.31 -35.14 -2.77
C ARG A 27 -0.08 -36.13 -3.87
N ALA A 28 -1.37 -36.23 -4.19
CA ALA A 28 -1.86 -37.08 -5.27
C ALA A 28 -1.49 -36.57 -6.67
N GLY A 29 -0.88 -35.38 -6.79
CA GLY A 29 -0.43 -34.82 -8.05
C GLY A 29 -1.56 -34.27 -8.94
N LEU A 30 -2.79 -34.18 -8.42
CA LEU A 30 -3.92 -33.56 -9.12
C LEU A 30 -3.82 -32.03 -9.17
N LEU A 31 -2.99 -31.44 -8.30
CA LEU A 31 -2.71 -30.01 -8.26
C LEU A 31 -1.22 -29.80 -8.53
N ASP A 32 -0.90 -28.93 -9.50
CA ASP A 32 0.48 -28.60 -9.82
C ASP A 32 1.16 -27.96 -8.59
N VAL A 33 2.14 -28.67 -8.04
CA VAL A 33 2.87 -28.35 -6.80
C VAL A 33 3.58 -27.00 -6.89
N ARG A 34 3.81 -26.48 -8.11
CA ARG A 34 4.34 -25.12 -8.32
C ARG A 34 3.35 -24.01 -7.99
N PHE A 35 2.05 -24.24 -8.16
CA PHE A 35 1.01 -23.26 -7.84
C PHE A 35 0.43 -23.47 -6.45
N ILE A 36 0.36 -24.73 -6.01
CA ILE A 36 -0.28 -25.13 -4.76
C ILE A 36 0.68 -26.01 -3.95
N THR A 37 1.60 -25.35 -3.24
CA THR A 37 2.56 -25.99 -2.34
C THR A 37 1.83 -26.71 -1.20
N PRO A 38 2.15 -27.99 -0.91
CA PRO A 38 1.51 -28.72 0.17
C PRO A 38 1.78 -28.07 1.54
N PRO A 39 0.79 -27.98 2.44
CA PRO A 39 0.95 -27.35 3.75
C PRO A 39 2.10 -27.93 4.58
N SER A 40 2.46 -29.21 4.41
CA SER A 40 3.65 -29.80 5.05
C SER A 40 4.99 -29.21 4.57
N ALA A 41 5.09 -28.77 3.33
CA ALA A 41 6.29 -28.08 2.82
C ALA A 41 6.36 -26.64 3.35
N ILE A 42 5.22 -25.95 3.51
CA ILE A 42 5.15 -24.64 4.17
C ILE A 42 5.67 -24.73 5.60
N GLY A 43 5.23 -25.74 6.36
CA GLY A 43 5.69 -25.96 7.74
C GLY A 43 7.20 -26.20 7.85
N ARG A 44 7.79 -26.99 6.93
CA ARG A 44 9.24 -27.23 6.90
C ARG A 44 10.02 -25.96 6.60
N THR A 45 9.60 -25.19 5.59
CA THR A 45 10.23 -23.92 5.25
C THR A 45 10.09 -22.90 6.39
N LEU A 46 8.95 -22.88 7.08
CA LEU A 46 8.74 -22.02 8.26
C LEU A 46 9.74 -22.35 9.37
N VAL A 47 9.91 -23.63 9.72
CA VAL A 47 10.89 -24.05 10.74
C VAL A 47 12.33 -23.73 10.31
N ALA A 48 12.67 -23.97 9.04
CA ALA A 48 13.98 -23.66 8.49
C ALA A 48 14.29 -22.15 8.59
N LEU A 49 13.39 -21.29 8.10
CA LEU A 49 13.55 -19.83 8.13
C LEU A 49 13.50 -19.24 9.55
N THR A 50 12.80 -19.91 10.47
CA THR A 50 12.78 -19.51 11.89
C THR A 50 14.12 -19.82 12.55
N ARG A 51 14.72 -20.98 12.24
CA ARG A 51 16.05 -21.37 12.75
C ARG A 51 17.18 -20.53 12.18
N THR A 52 17.07 -20.07 10.93
CA THR A 52 18.07 -19.17 10.33
C THR A 52 17.98 -17.73 10.82
N GLY A 53 16.91 -17.35 11.53
CA GLY A 53 16.72 -15.99 12.04
C GLY A 53 16.23 -14.97 10.99
N GLU A 54 16.16 -15.35 9.71
CA GLU A 54 15.66 -14.48 8.64
C GLU A 54 14.17 -14.17 8.81
N LEU A 55 13.36 -15.17 9.20
CA LEU A 55 11.93 -14.97 9.41
C LEU A 55 11.63 -13.93 10.51
N PRO A 56 12.13 -14.07 11.75
CA PRO A 56 11.87 -13.08 12.80
C PRO A 56 12.44 -11.71 12.48
N TYR A 57 13.58 -11.62 11.76
CA TYR A 57 14.13 -10.33 11.33
C TYR A 57 13.20 -9.60 10.35
N HIS A 58 12.76 -10.27 9.27
CA HIS A 58 11.87 -9.66 8.29
C HIS A 58 10.48 -9.34 8.85
N VAL A 59 9.98 -10.17 9.76
CA VAL A 59 8.74 -9.90 10.50
C VAL A 59 8.92 -8.69 11.41
N GLY A 60 10.02 -8.61 12.17
CA GLY A 60 10.32 -7.50 13.07
C GLY A 60 10.37 -6.15 12.35
N VAL A 61 11.12 -6.08 11.25
CA VAL A 61 11.20 -4.86 10.42
C VAL A 61 9.84 -4.48 9.85
N SER A 62 9.02 -5.46 9.45
CA SER A 62 7.66 -5.21 8.94
C SER A 62 6.74 -4.65 10.03
N VAL A 63 6.80 -5.22 11.24
CA VAL A 63 6.02 -4.77 12.40
C VAL A 63 6.43 -3.36 12.83
N GLU A 64 7.73 -3.07 12.89
CA GLU A 64 8.25 -1.75 13.24
C GLU A 64 7.71 -0.67 12.29
N ARG A 65 7.77 -0.93 10.97
CA ARG A 65 7.21 -0.02 9.95
C ARG A 65 5.71 0.22 10.13
N ILE A 66 4.95 -0.84 10.40
CA ILE A 66 3.50 -0.75 10.64
C ILE A 66 3.23 0.14 11.84
N ILE A 67 3.92 -0.09 12.95
CA ILE A 67 3.72 0.66 14.20
C ILE A 67 4.12 2.12 14.00
N ALA A 68 5.31 2.37 13.42
CA ALA A 68 5.78 3.72 13.16
C ALA A 68 4.83 4.49 12.25
N GLY A 69 4.41 3.89 11.13
CA GLY A 69 3.47 4.51 10.20
C GLY A 69 2.09 4.74 10.82
N PHE A 70 1.61 3.79 11.63
CA PHE A 70 0.36 3.92 12.36
C PHE A 70 0.38 5.07 13.36
N LEU A 71 1.43 5.19 14.18
CA LEU A 71 1.55 6.27 15.16
C LEU A 71 1.68 7.63 14.47
N LEU A 72 2.56 7.73 13.47
CA LEU A 72 2.77 8.97 12.71
C LEU A 72 1.53 9.41 11.93
N GLY A 73 0.69 8.47 11.47
CA GLY A 73 -0.55 8.80 10.77
C GLY A 73 -1.72 9.08 11.71
N SER A 74 -1.91 8.26 12.74
CA SER A 74 -3.09 8.32 13.61
C SER A 74 -3.08 9.50 14.57
N ILE A 75 -1.95 9.83 15.19
CA ILE A 75 -1.84 10.93 16.16
C ILE A 75 -2.28 12.27 15.55
N PRO A 76 -1.69 12.75 14.43
CA PRO A 76 -2.11 14.00 13.82
C PRO A 76 -3.53 13.92 13.24
N ALA A 77 -3.97 12.74 12.79
CA ALA A 77 -5.33 12.56 12.27
C ALA A 77 -6.41 12.68 13.35
N VAL A 78 -6.19 12.10 14.53
CA VAL A 78 -7.11 12.24 15.66
C VAL A 78 -7.16 13.69 16.12
N ALA A 79 -6.01 14.34 16.28
CA ALA A 79 -5.94 15.74 16.69
C ALA A 79 -6.68 16.66 15.71
N LEU A 80 -6.41 16.52 14.41
CA LEU A 80 -7.05 17.33 13.37
C LEU A 80 -8.53 16.98 13.19
N GLY A 81 -8.89 15.70 13.30
CA GLY A 81 -10.26 15.21 13.16
C GLY A 81 -11.16 15.69 14.29
N LEU A 82 -10.64 15.72 15.52
CA LEU A 82 -11.30 16.34 16.65
C LEU A 82 -11.42 17.86 16.44
N ALA A 83 -10.35 18.54 16.02
CA ALA A 83 -10.40 19.98 15.76
C ALA A 83 -11.45 20.36 14.69
N MET A 84 -11.55 19.58 13.59
CA MET A 84 -12.57 19.75 12.56
C MET A 84 -13.97 19.34 13.03
N GLY A 85 -14.09 18.36 13.93
CA GLY A 85 -15.36 17.96 14.51
C GLY A 85 -15.97 19.02 15.43
N LEU A 86 -15.13 19.63 16.29
CA LEU A 86 -15.57 20.61 17.28
C LEU A 86 -15.66 22.04 16.75
N SER A 87 -14.69 22.46 15.93
CA SER A 87 -14.62 23.85 15.45
C SER A 87 -15.21 23.99 14.05
N ARG A 88 -16.32 24.74 13.95
CA ARG A 88 -16.96 25.05 12.67
C ARG A 88 -16.01 25.80 11.73
N SER A 89 -15.15 26.67 12.26
CA SER A 89 -14.20 27.46 11.47
C SER A 89 -13.08 26.60 10.89
N VAL A 90 -12.47 25.73 11.70
CA VAL A 90 -11.42 24.80 11.25
C VAL A 90 -11.99 23.86 10.19
N ARG A 91 -13.21 23.35 10.40
CA ARG A 91 -13.91 22.54 9.40
C ARG A 91 -14.15 23.31 8.11
N ALA A 92 -14.67 24.54 8.16
CA ALA A 92 -14.94 25.31 6.96
C ALA A 92 -13.67 25.56 6.11
N LEU A 93 -12.52 25.72 6.77
CA LEU A 93 -11.23 25.91 6.10
C LEU A 93 -10.66 24.60 5.52
N LEU A 94 -10.68 23.51 6.28
CA LEU A 94 -9.98 22.27 5.92
C LEU A 94 -10.86 21.29 5.13
N MET A 95 -12.18 21.33 5.28
CA MET A 95 -13.11 20.43 4.60
C MET A 95 -12.97 20.47 3.07
N PRO A 96 -12.84 21.63 2.40
CA PRO A 96 -12.64 21.68 0.95
C PRO A 96 -11.34 20.98 0.52
N ILE A 97 -10.25 21.16 1.27
CA ILE A 97 -8.95 20.54 1.00
C ILE A 97 -9.06 19.01 1.15
N VAL A 98 -9.65 18.55 2.25
CA VAL A 98 -9.84 17.11 2.50
C VAL A 98 -10.76 16.50 1.44
N ALA A 99 -11.84 17.19 1.05
CA ALA A 99 -12.78 16.72 0.03
C ALA A 99 -12.16 16.70 -1.38
N ALA A 100 -11.20 17.58 -1.68
CA ALA A 100 -10.48 17.58 -2.95
C ALA A 100 -9.43 16.46 -3.03
N ILE A 101 -8.75 16.17 -1.92
CA ILE A 101 -7.69 15.16 -1.88
C ILE A 101 -8.25 13.74 -1.72
N TYR A 102 -9.35 13.58 -0.98
CA TYR A 102 -9.92 12.27 -0.66
C TYR A 102 -10.24 11.36 -1.87
N PRO A 103 -10.81 11.88 -2.99
CA PRO A 103 -11.09 11.07 -4.18
C PRO A 103 -9.84 10.57 -4.89
N ILE A 104 -8.70 11.21 -4.66
CA ILE A 104 -7.44 10.84 -5.29
C ILE A 104 -7.01 9.48 -4.72
N PRO A 105 -6.87 8.45 -5.57
CA PRO A 105 -6.38 7.16 -5.11
C PRO A 105 -5.01 7.34 -4.46
N LYS A 106 -4.87 6.90 -3.20
CA LYS A 106 -3.62 7.04 -2.43
C LYS A 106 -2.40 6.48 -3.18
N ILE A 107 -2.61 5.46 -4.01
CA ILE A 107 -1.59 4.82 -4.86
C ILE A 107 -0.96 5.82 -5.84
N ALA A 108 -1.71 6.81 -6.33
CA ALA A 108 -1.20 7.84 -7.23
C ALA A 108 -0.22 8.81 -6.54
N ILE A 109 -0.28 8.92 -5.21
CA ILE A 109 0.60 9.79 -4.42
C ILE A 109 1.96 9.10 -4.14
N TYR A 110 2.04 7.78 -4.29
CA TYR A 110 3.25 7.01 -3.95
C TYR A 110 4.50 7.48 -4.71
N PRO A 111 4.46 7.71 -6.04
CA PRO A 111 5.64 8.18 -6.78
C PRO A 111 6.13 9.54 -6.28
N LEU A 112 5.23 10.44 -5.88
CA LEU A 112 5.58 11.76 -5.36
C LEU A 112 6.32 11.64 -4.01
N ILE A 113 5.84 10.76 -3.13
CA ILE A 113 6.50 10.49 -1.84
C ILE A 113 7.89 9.92 -2.06
N ILE A 114 8.03 8.97 -2.98
CA ILE A 114 9.33 8.36 -3.32
C ILE A 114 10.26 9.40 -3.93
N PHE A 115 9.75 10.30 -4.78
CA PHE A 115 10.54 11.37 -5.36
C PHE A 115 11.08 12.33 -4.30
N TYR A 116 10.25 12.69 -3.30
CA TYR A 116 10.65 13.65 -2.27
C TYR A 116 11.51 13.04 -1.15
N LEU A 117 11.12 11.87 -0.61
CA LEU A 117 11.83 11.21 0.50
C LEU A 117 12.92 10.23 0.02
N GLY A 118 13.00 9.95 -1.28
CA GLY A 118 13.91 8.96 -1.86
C GLY A 118 13.39 7.52 -1.76
N ILE A 119 14.23 6.56 -2.15
CA ILE A 119 13.93 5.13 -2.02
C ILE A 119 14.50 4.65 -0.68
N GLY A 120 13.64 4.26 0.26
CA GLY A 120 14.09 3.80 1.56
C GLY A 120 12.96 3.45 2.52
N GLU A 121 13.31 3.31 3.79
CA GLU A 121 12.41 2.96 4.88
C GLU A 121 11.43 4.09 5.20
N ALA A 122 11.91 5.34 5.22
CA ALA A 122 11.10 6.51 5.49
C ALA A 122 9.92 6.63 4.51
N SER A 123 10.16 6.45 3.21
CA SER A 123 9.11 6.55 2.18
C SER A 123 8.02 5.49 2.34
N LYS A 124 8.40 4.25 2.72
CA LYS A 124 7.44 3.18 3.02
C LYS A 124 6.57 3.54 4.21
N VAL A 125 7.19 4.04 5.28
CA VAL A 125 6.48 4.46 6.50
C VAL A 125 5.54 5.64 6.21
N SER A 126 5.98 6.65 5.46
CA SER A 126 5.16 7.82 5.08
C SER A 126 3.94 7.45 4.26
N ILE A 127 4.05 6.49 3.32
CA ILE A 127 2.92 6.00 2.54
C ILE A 127 1.85 5.36 3.43
N VAL A 128 2.28 4.53 4.39
CA VAL A 128 1.39 3.89 5.37
C VAL A 128 0.76 4.95 6.26
N ALA A 129 1.55 5.90 6.77
CA ALA A 129 1.08 6.99 7.62
C ALA A 129 0.03 7.85 6.92
N LEU A 130 0.25 8.26 5.68
CA LEU A 130 -0.71 9.05 4.90
C LEU A 130 -2.02 8.29 4.70
N SER A 131 -1.94 6.98 4.46
CA SER A 131 -3.10 6.15 4.24
C SER A 131 -3.98 6.04 5.49
N ILE A 132 -3.35 5.89 6.65
CA ILE A 132 -4.01 5.81 7.96
C ILE A 132 -4.52 7.18 8.37
N PHE A 133 -3.76 8.25 8.08
CA PHE A 133 -4.10 9.61 8.43
C PHE A 133 -5.50 9.98 7.94
N PHE A 134 -5.77 9.85 6.63
CA PHE A 134 -7.09 10.21 6.09
C PHE A 134 -8.22 9.33 6.62
N LEU A 135 -7.96 8.04 6.84
CA LEU A 135 -8.97 7.12 7.33
C LEU A 135 -9.37 7.46 8.77
N VAL A 136 -8.38 7.66 9.64
CA VAL A 136 -8.60 8.03 11.05
C VAL A 136 -9.20 9.43 11.16
N LEU A 137 -8.73 10.38 10.33
CA LEU A 137 -9.23 11.75 10.29
C LEU A 137 -10.73 11.79 10.01
N LEU A 138 -11.16 11.10 8.95
CA LEU A 138 -12.56 11.07 8.53
C LEU A 138 -13.44 10.33 9.53
N ASN A 139 -13.00 9.19 10.08
CA ASN A 139 -13.76 8.46 11.10
C ASN A 139 -13.88 9.26 12.41
N THR A 140 -12.81 9.95 12.81
CA THR A 140 -12.82 10.80 14.01
C THR A 140 -13.77 11.98 13.83
N MET A 141 -13.66 12.67 12.69
CA MET A 141 -14.56 13.78 12.35
C MET A 141 -16.02 13.31 12.28
N ALA A 142 -16.29 12.21 11.58
CA ALA A 142 -17.65 11.65 11.47
C ALA A 142 -18.21 11.26 12.85
N GLY A 143 -17.37 10.75 13.75
CA GLY A 143 -17.75 10.42 15.13
C GLY A 143 -18.23 11.64 15.93
N VAL A 144 -17.47 12.73 15.86
CA VAL A 144 -17.85 13.98 16.54
C VAL A 144 -19.12 14.59 15.94
N LEU A 145 -19.25 14.55 14.61
CA LEU A 145 -20.39 15.14 13.91
C LEU A 145 -21.67 14.32 13.98
N GLY A 146 -21.55 13.01 14.21
CA GLY A 146 -22.69 12.10 14.42
C GLY A 146 -23.35 12.25 15.79
N MET A 147 -22.75 13.01 16.72
CA MET A 147 -23.35 13.31 18.01
C MET A 147 -24.48 14.35 17.89
N ASP A 148 -25.55 14.16 18.66
CA ASP A 148 -26.67 15.10 18.69
C ASP A 148 -26.20 16.50 19.17
N ARG A 149 -26.54 17.53 18.40
CA ARG A 149 -26.22 18.93 18.73
C ARG A 149 -26.88 19.38 20.03
N THR A 150 -27.90 18.66 20.49
CA THR A 150 -28.59 18.88 21.76
C THR A 150 -27.62 18.88 22.94
N TYR A 151 -26.64 17.98 22.98
CA TYR A 151 -25.63 17.95 24.05
C TYR A 151 -24.78 19.23 24.09
N PHE A 152 -24.42 19.77 22.93
CA PHE A 152 -23.65 21.01 22.83
C PHE A 152 -24.48 22.26 23.19
N ASN A 153 -25.78 22.23 22.89
CA ASN A 153 -26.70 23.33 23.22
C ASN A 153 -26.99 23.38 24.72
N ILE A 154 -27.19 22.22 25.37
CA ILE A 154 -27.39 22.13 26.83
C ILE A 154 -26.13 22.60 27.56
N ALA A 155 -24.95 22.14 27.15
CA ALA A 155 -23.70 22.56 27.78
C ALA A 155 -23.46 24.08 27.69
N ARG A 156 -23.83 24.70 26.55
CA ARG A 156 -23.79 26.16 26.38
C ARG A 156 -24.82 26.87 27.25
N ALA A 157 -26.02 26.32 27.40
CA ALA A 157 -27.05 26.90 28.28
C ALA A 157 -26.65 26.88 29.76
N TYR A 158 -25.86 25.89 30.18
CA TYR A 158 -25.29 25.79 31.52
C TYR A 158 -24.00 26.61 31.72
N GLY A 159 -23.55 27.37 30.71
CA GLY A 159 -22.35 28.21 30.80
C GLY A 159 -21.02 27.46 30.83
N ALA A 160 -21.00 26.19 30.38
CA ALA A 160 -19.78 25.37 30.37
C ALA A 160 -18.69 26.00 29.48
N ARG A 161 -17.44 25.99 29.96
CA ARG A 161 -16.29 26.50 29.21
C ARG A 161 -15.99 25.55 28.04
N SER A 162 -15.44 26.07 26.94
CA SER A 162 -15.14 25.26 25.75
C SER A 162 -14.25 24.04 26.02
N ILE A 163 -13.38 24.10 27.05
CA ILE A 163 -12.56 22.96 27.49
C ILE A 163 -13.40 21.87 28.15
N ASP A 164 -14.39 22.24 28.97
CA ASP A 164 -15.25 21.30 29.71
C ASP A 164 -16.17 20.56 28.76
N VAL A 165 -16.67 21.26 27.73
CA VAL A 165 -17.44 20.67 26.63
C VAL A 165 -16.59 19.68 25.83
N PHE A 166 -15.30 19.98 25.61
CA PHE A 166 -14.38 19.10 24.89
C PHE A 166 -14.08 17.81 25.67
N THR A 167 -13.66 17.91 26.92
CA THR A 167 -13.25 16.74 27.71
C THR A 167 -14.43 15.91 28.22
N THR A 168 -15.55 16.54 28.54
CA THR A 168 -16.70 15.86 29.18
C THR A 168 -17.69 15.27 28.19
N ILE A 169 -17.83 15.88 27.00
CA ILE A 169 -18.87 15.50 26.03
C ILE A 169 -18.22 14.98 24.75
N ALA A 170 -17.39 15.79 24.09
CA ALA A 170 -16.88 15.45 22.76
C ALA A 170 -15.85 14.30 22.78
N TRP A 171 -14.94 14.29 23.75
CA TRP A 171 -13.92 13.24 23.90
C TRP A 171 -14.51 11.84 24.17
N PRO A 172 -15.37 11.62 25.20
CA PRO A 172 -16.00 10.32 25.43
C PRO A 172 -17.01 9.94 24.34
N GLY A 173 -17.72 10.89 23.75
CA GLY A 173 -18.66 10.62 22.67
C GLY A 173 -17.99 10.20 21.36
N ALA A 174 -16.79 10.73 21.06
CA ALA A 174 -16.05 10.41 19.86
C ALA A 174 -15.17 9.15 19.98
N LEU A 175 -14.83 8.74 21.21
CA LEU A 175 -13.96 7.58 21.50
C LEU A 175 -14.35 6.31 20.72
N PRO A 176 -15.62 5.86 20.68
CA PRO A 176 -16.01 4.67 19.90
C PRO A 176 -15.69 4.78 18.40
N SER A 177 -15.87 5.97 17.83
CA SER A 177 -15.58 6.23 16.41
C SER A 177 -14.09 6.33 16.14
N ILE A 178 -13.33 6.93 17.07
CA ILE A 178 -11.86 6.98 17.01
C ILE A 178 -11.30 5.54 17.02
N PHE A 179 -11.78 4.69 17.94
CA PHE A 179 -11.39 3.27 17.98
C PHE A 179 -11.77 2.51 16.71
N THR A 180 -12.92 2.81 16.13
CA THR A 180 -13.32 2.24 14.83
C THR A 180 -12.36 2.66 13.72
N GLY A 181 -12.02 3.95 13.65
CA GLY A 181 -11.03 4.48 12.71
C GLY A 181 -9.64 3.89 12.89
N LEU A 182 -9.17 3.75 14.14
CA LEU A 182 -7.89 3.12 14.48
C LEU A 182 -7.88 1.64 14.09
N LYS A 183 -8.94 0.89 14.38
CA LYS A 183 -9.08 -0.53 14.03
C LYS A 183 -9.03 -0.73 12.51
N LEU A 184 -9.76 0.10 11.76
CA LEU A 184 -9.70 0.08 10.30
C LEU A 184 -8.30 0.49 9.80
N GLY A 185 -7.70 1.52 10.40
CA GLY A 185 -6.34 1.97 10.12
C GLY A 185 -5.30 0.87 10.28
N MET A 186 -5.40 0.07 11.34
CA MET A 186 -4.52 -1.08 11.56
C MET A 186 -4.68 -2.16 10.47
N GLY A 187 -5.91 -2.41 10.00
CA GLY A 187 -6.15 -3.29 8.84
C GLY A 187 -5.49 -2.77 7.56
N PHE A 188 -5.60 -1.46 7.29
CA PHE A 188 -4.91 -0.84 6.15
C PHE A 188 -3.38 -0.84 6.30
N ALA A 189 -2.86 -0.70 7.52
CA ALA A 189 -1.43 -0.78 7.81
C ALA A 189 -0.87 -2.17 7.48
N MET A 190 -1.59 -3.23 7.85
CA MET A 190 -1.25 -4.62 7.48
C MET A 190 -1.25 -4.81 5.95
N ILE A 191 -2.23 -4.26 5.25
CA ILE A 191 -2.29 -4.34 3.78
C ILE A 191 -1.14 -3.55 3.14
N GLY A 192 -0.85 -2.35 3.65
CA GLY A 192 0.23 -1.48 3.17
C GLY A 192 1.63 -2.05 3.38
N CYS A 193 1.81 -2.92 4.38
CA CYS A 193 3.06 -3.63 4.61
C CYS A 193 3.36 -4.73 3.58
N ARG A 194 2.41 -5.04 2.67
CA ARG A 194 2.69 -5.94 1.54
C ARG A 194 3.92 -5.38 0.80
N ASN A 195 4.99 -6.15 0.76
CA ASN A 195 6.28 -5.80 0.14
C ASN A 195 6.22 -5.63 -1.40
N ARG A 196 5.04 -5.32 -1.98
CA ARG A 196 4.87 -5.05 -3.41
C ARG A 196 5.73 -3.87 -3.90
N PHE A 197 6.13 -2.97 -3.00
CA PHE A 197 7.04 -1.88 -3.32
C PHE A 197 8.46 -2.33 -3.63
N SER A 198 8.96 -3.44 -3.07
CA SER A 198 10.26 -3.95 -3.49
C SER A 198 10.22 -4.38 -4.96
N HIS A 199 9.09 -4.92 -5.44
CA HIS A 199 8.90 -5.26 -6.85
C HIS A 199 8.81 -4.03 -7.76
N LEU A 200 8.25 -2.90 -7.30
CA LEU A 200 8.27 -1.66 -8.09
C LEU A 200 9.67 -1.05 -8.17
N ALA A 201 10.49 -1.18 -7.13
CA ALA A 201 11.87 -0.72 -7.12
C ALA A 201 12.82 -1.62 -7.94
N ILE A 202 12.41 -2.86 -8.27
CA ILE A 202 13.16 -3.81 -9.11
C ILE A 202 12.82 -3.67 -10.60
N VAL A 203 12.09 -2.63 -11.03
CA VAL A 203 11.94 -2.32 -12.47
C VAL A 203 12.81 -1.10 -12.83
N PRO A 204 14.12 -1.27 -13.06
CA PRO A 204 14.95 -0.27 -13.73
C PRO A 204 14.76 -0.29 -15.27
N ASP A 205 13.80 -1.04 -15.82
CA ASP A 205 13.72 -1.35 -17.26
C ASP A 205 13.02 -0.31 -18.15
N LEU A 206 12.57 0.83 -17.60
CA LEU A 206 11.94 1.89 -18.41
C LEU A 206 12.86 3.04 -18.78
N ARG A 207 14.11 3.07 -18.27
CA ARG A 207 15.09 4.09 -18.66
C ARG A 207 15.73 3.81 -20.02
N ASP A 208 15.79 2.55 -20.45
CA ASP A 208 16.40 2.14 -21.73
C ASP A 208 15.40 2.11 -22.90
N ARG A 209 14.10 2.01 -22.63
CA ARG A 209 13.05 2.01 -23.69
C ARG A 209 12.63 3.41 -24.16
N CYS A 210 13.01 4.47 -23.43
CA CYS A 210 12.73 5.86 -23.81
C CYS A 210 13.89 6.56 -24.54
N ASP A 211 15.00 5.87 -24.82
CA ASP A 211 16.03 6.40 -25.73
C ASP A 211 15.60 6.23 -27.20
N VAL A 212 14.55 6.97 -27.58
CA VAL A 212 14.13 7.17 -28.99
C VAL A 212 15.01 8.25 -29.66
N ARG A 213 16.23 8.48 -29.14
CA ARG A 213 17.20 9.46 -29.68
C ARG A 213 18.46 8.82 -30.27
N ARG A 214 18.40 7.55 -30.69
CA ARG A 214 19.39 7.03 -31.65
C ARG A 214 18.85 7.10 -33.08
N PRO A 215 19.25 8.10 -33.88
CA PRO A 215 19.11 7.97 -35.32
C PRO A 215 20.01 6.81 -35.76
N ALA A 216 19.39 5.74 -36.24
CA ALA A 216 20.05 4.76 -37.08
C ALA A 216 20.39 5.46 -38.40
N GLY A 217 21.65 5.80 -38.64
CA GLY A 217 22.02 6.41 -39.92
C GLY A 217 23.49 6.84 -40.00
N HIS A 218 24.20 6.20 -40.91
CA HIS A 218 25.48 6.62 -41.50
C HIS A 218 26.76 6.49 -40.66
N ARG A 219 27.25 5.24 -40.63
CA ARG A 219 28.68 4.98 -40.65
C ARG A 219 29.15 5.07 -42.12
N GLY A 220 30.02 6.03 -42.42
CA GLY A 220 30.93 6.01 -43.57
C GLY A 220 30.57 6.91 -44.77
N ALA A 221 31.20 8.09 -44.83
CA ALA A 221 31.74 8.69 -46.06
C ALA A 221 32.44 10.03 -45.74
N GLY A 222 33.75 10.13 -46.02
CA GLY A 222 34.41 11.42 -46.23
C GLY A 222 35.83 11.58 -45.68
N MET A 223 36.81 11.48 -46.60
CA MET A 223 38.17 12.05 -46.60
C MET A 223 39.24 11.36 -45.73
N ALA A 224 40.49 11.14 -46.15
CA ALA A 224 41.22 11.35 -47.41
C ALA A 224 42.57 10.59 -47.26
N GLY A 225 43.18 10.13 -48.35
CA GLY A 225 44.50 9.52 -48.33
C GLY A 225 44.81 8.71 -49.59
N ASP A 226 45.71 9.26 -50.40
CA ASP A 226 46.19 8.77 -51.69
C ASP A 226 46.80 7.36 -51.68
N ASP A 227 46.67 6.63 -52.80
CA ASP A 227 47.78 5.98 -53.54
C ASP A 227 47.32 4.80 -54.42
N HIS A 228 47.22 5.08 -55.73
CA HIS A 228 47.71 4.24 -56.85
C HIS A 228 47.07 2.85 -57.20
N PRO A 229 47.34 2.28 -58.41
CA PRO A 229 46.31 2.06 -59.43
C PRO A 229 46.05 0.58 -59.78
N GLY A 230 44.99 0.31 -60.55
CA GLY A 230 45.01 -0.79 -61.52
C GLY A 230 43.77 -1.67 -61.63
N LEU A 231 43.43 -1.94 -62.91
CA LEU A 231 42.70 -3.09 -63.43
C LEU A 231 41.16 -3.00 -63.32
N ALA A 232 40.48 -2.56 -64.38
CA ALA A 232 40.14 -3.33 -65.60
C ALA A 232 38.83 -4.14 -65.43
N GLY A 233 37.90 -3.96 -66.38
CA GLY A 233 36.81 -4.92 -66.62
C GLY A 233 35.39 -4.35 -66.54
N ALA A 234 35.04 -3.56 -67.56
CA ALA A 234 33.86 -3.69 -68.45
C ALA A 234 32.58 -4.49 -68.03
N PRO A 235 31.43 -4.17 -68.66
CA PRO A 235 30.08 -4.20 -68.08
C PRO A 235 29.17 -5.29 -68.65
N ARG A 236 27.92 -5.43 -68.14
CA ARG A 236 26.65 -5.34 -68.93
C ARG A 236 25.45 -6.10 -68.33
N HIS A 237 24.31 -5.41 -68.43
CA HIS A 237 22.95 -5.83 -68.80
C HIS A 237 22.17 -6.88 -67.98
N ALA A 238 20.93 -6.48 -67.69
CA ALA A 238 19.66 -7.14 -68.06
C ALA A 238 18.70 -7.12 -66.84
N VAL A 239 17.66 -6.29 -66.81
CA VAL A 239 16.37 -6.37 -67.54
C VAL A 239 15.40 -7.38 -66.93
N ALA A 240 14.20 -6.85 -66.63
CA ALA A 240 12.88 -7.51 -66.53
C ALA A 240 12.67 -8.47 -65.34
N ASP A 241 11.46 -8.67 -64.83
CA ASP A 241 10.18 -7.97 -64.78
C ASP A 241 9.30 -8.83 -63.84
N GLY A 242 8.31 -8.18 -63.23
CA GLY A 242 6.99 -8.71 -62.89
C GLY A 242 6.80 -10.14 -62.35
N ALA A 243 6.29 -10.24 -61.12
CA ALA A 243 4.93 -10.69 -60.80
C ALA A 243 4.70 -10.66 -59.29
#